data_AF-A0A3S3UPS3-F1
#
_entry.id   AF-A0A3S3UPS3-F1
#
_cell.length_a   1.000
_cell.length_b   1.000
_cell.length_c   1.000
_cell.angle_alpha   90.00
_cell.angle_beta   90.00
_cell.angle_gamma   90.00
#
_symmetry.space_group_name_H-M   'P 1'
#
loop_
_entity.id
_entity.type
_entity.pdbx_description
1 polymer ?
#
loop_
_entity_poly.entity_id
_entity_poly.type
_entity_poly.pdbx_seq_one_letter_code
_entity_poly.pdbx_strand_id
1 'polypeptide(L)'
;MRIHAVHNLYEERLARSTRPFRARGCKVERCSYCMLREHLCICSEKPVISSNAAFLLVMYDDEVLKPSNTGRLIADLFEDTFAYIWSRTEPNLAMLELLDDPQWQPYVVFPAEYAQPERVAEKVEVGTDKRPLFIMLDGSWAEAKKMFRKSPYLNKFPILSISPDKPSRYKVREASKENQLGTAEVAARIIDLYGEQRNADVLDLWFDVFRENYLTGKMNRVLPDDSALKLLKQYIAA
;
A
#
# COMPACT_ATOMS: atom_id res chain seq x y z
N MET A 1 -7.72 5.81 -17.14
CA MET A 1 -7.12 5.60 -15.81
C MET A 1 -8.22 5.67 -14.77
N ARG A 2 -8.32 4.69 -13.86
CA ARG A 2 -9.28 4.67 -12.75
C ARG A 2 -8.86 5.65 -11.65
N ILE A 3 -9.81 6.44 -11.15
CA ILE A 3 -9.65 7.24 -9.92
C ILE A 3 -10.08 6.37 -8.74
N HIS A 4 -9.30 6.35 -7.67
CA HIS A 4 -9.49 5.46 -6.51
C HIS A 4 -9.34 6.23 -5.19
N ALA A 5 -9.60 5.58 -4.06
CA ALA A 5 -9.68 6.21 -2.74
C ALA A 5 -8.46 7.08 -2.37
N VAL A 6 -7.23 6.65 -2.69
CA VAL A 6 -6.01 7.44 -2.38
C VAL A 6 -5.96 8.78 -3.14
N HIS A 7 -6.47 8.85 -4.38
CA HIS A 7 -6.53 10.12 -5.12
C HIS A 7 -7.55 11.07 -4.48
N ASN A 8 -8.73 10.55 -4.11
CA ASN A 8 -9.75 11.35 -3.44
C ASN A 8 -9.24 11.86 -2.08
N LEU A 9 -8.59 11.00 -1.30
CA LEU A 9 -8.00 11.37 -0.02
C LEU A 9 -6.90 12.42 -0.15
N TYR A 10 -6.10 12.37 -1.22
CA TYR A 10 -5.09 13.38 -1.54
C TYR A 10 -5.73 14.75 -1.76
N GLU A 11 -6.77 14.82 -2.62
CA GLU A 11 -7.50 16.06 -2.89
C GLU A 11 -8.18 16.62 -1.64
N GLU A 12 -8.85 15.77 -0.84
CA GLU A 12 -9.44 16.17 0.44
C GLU A 12 -8.40 16.74 1.40
N ARG A 13 -7.23 16.09 1.49
CA ARG A 13 -6.16 16.53 2.37
C ARG A 13 -5.51 17.83 1.90
N LEU A 14 -5.39 18.05 0.59
CA LEU A 14 -4.95 19.32 0.01
C LEU A 14 -5.95 20.45 0.29
N ALA A 15 -7.25 20.19 0.12
CA ALA A 15 -8.30 21.18 0.36
C ALA A 15 -8.34 21.66 1.82
N ARG A 16 -8.00 20.77 2.77
CA ARG A 16 -7.88 21.12 4.20
C ARG A 16 -6.58 21.86 4.55
N SER A 17 -5.62 21.92 3.63
CA SER A 17 -4.30 22.49 3.91
C SER A 17 -4.34 24.02 3.91
N THR A 18 -4.23 24.62 5.10
CA THR A 18 -4.13 26.08 5.28
C THR A 18 -2.75 26.65 4.92
N ARG A 19 -1.77 25.78 4.61
CA ARG A 19 -0.42 26.14 4.14
C ARG A 19 -0.02 25.21 2.98
N PRO A 20 0.77 25.68 1.99
CA PRO A 20 1.27 24.80 0.94
C PRO A 20 2.14 23.68 1.52
N PHE A 21 1.83 22.41 1.22
CA PHE A 21 2.70 21.30 1.59
C PHE A 21 4.00 21.36 0.79
N ARG A 22 5.11 21.70 1.46
CA ARG A 22 6.44 21.79 0.84
C ARG A 22 7.23 20.50 1.08
N ALA A 23 6.91 19.44 0.34
CA ALA A 23 7.78 18.26 0.28
C ALA A 23 9.16 18.61 -0.32
N ARG A 24 10.18 17.80 -0.01
CA ARG A 24 11.47 17.86 -0.72
C ARG A 24 11.24 17.70 -2.22
N GLY A 25 11.72 18.65 -3.01
CA GLY A 25 11.46 18.69 -4.46
C GLY A 25 10.12 19.32 -4.86
N CYS A 26 9.57 20.22 -4.06
CA CYS A 26 8.30 20.92 -4.32
C CYS A 26 8.24 21.71 -5.64
N LYS A 27 9.38 22.01 -6.28
CA LYS A 27 9.46 22.64 -7.61
C LYS A 27 9.38 21.65 -8.78
N VAL A 28 9.35 20.35 -8.49
CA VAL A 28 9.28 19.31 -9.51
C VAL A 28 7.82 19.14 -9.93
N GLU A 29 7.54 19.39 -11.20
CA GLU A 29 6.26 19.08 -11.83
C GLU A 29 6.07 17.56 -11.87
N ARG A 30 4.90 17.12 -11.36
CA ARG A 30 4.57 15.71 -11.16
C ARG A 30 3.19 15.45 -11.68
N CYS A 31 2.99 14.24 -12.20
CA CYS A 31 1.66 13.71 -12.44
C CYS A 31 0.87 13.72 -11.12
N SER A 32 -0.34 14.27 -11.14
CA SER A 32 -1.23 14.36 -9.97
C SER A 32 -1.68 13.00 -9.42
N TYR A 33 -1.49 11.92 -10.19
CA TYR A 33 -1.94 10.58 -9.83
C TYR A 33 -0.80 9.70 -9.32
N CYS A 34 0.16 9.37 -10.19
CA CYS A 34 1.30 8.53 -9.80
C CYS A 34 2.39 9.29 -9.03
N MET A 35 2.35 10.62 -8.96
CA MET A 35 3.34 11.47 -8.27
C MET A 35 4.78 11.39 -8.81
N LEU A 36 4.98 10.73 -9.97
CA LEU A 36 6.23 10.74 -10.72
C LEU A 36 6.35 12.03 -11.53
N ARG A 37 7.57 12.33 -12.02
CA ARG A 37 7.75 13.44 -12.98
C ARG A 37 6.90 13.17 -14.22
N GLU A 38 6.39 14.22 -14.86
CA GLU A 38 5.42 14.07 -15.97
C GLU A 38 5.94 13.19 -17.12
N HIS A 39 7.19 13.36 -17.54
CA HIS A 39 7.82 12.54 -18.59
C HIS A 39 8.15 11.10 -18.15
N LEU A 40 8.01 10.77 -16.86
CA LEU A 40 8.17 9.43 -16.29
C LEU A 40 6.83 8.90 -15.73
N CYS A 41 5.72 9.46 -16.20
CA CYS A 41 4.39 9.04 -15.78
C CYS A 41 4.14 7.60 -16.22
N ILE A 42 3.55 6.81 -15.31
CA ILE A 42 3.23 5.39 -15.55
C ILE A 42 1.71 5.15 -15.59
N CYS A 43 0.88 6.18 -15.48
CA CYS A 43 -0.56 6.01 -15.29
C CYS A 43 -1.30 5.31 -16.43
N SER A 44 -0.78 5.35 -17.66
CA SER A 44 -1.32 4.60 -18.81
C SER A 44 -1.02 3.11 -18.74
N GLU A 45 -0.05 2.71 -17.93
CA GLU A 45 0.51 1.36 -17.88
C GLU A 45 -0.05 0.53 -16.72
N LYS A 46 -1.02 1.07 -15.97
CA LYS A 46 -1.62 0.39 -14.82
C LYS A 46 -2.20 -0.97 -15.26
N PRO A 47 -1.72 -2.09 -14.67
CA PRO A 47 -2.32 -3.39 -14.90
C PRO A 47 -3.77 -3.46 -14.43
N VAL A 48 -4.55 -4.34 -15.05
CA VAL A 48 -5.90 -4.70 -14.58
C VAL A 48 -5.82 -6.11 -14.01
N ILE A 49 -6.28 -6.28 -12.77
CA ILE A 49 -6.35 -7.57 -12.09
C ILE A 49 -7.76 -7.79 -11.53
N SER A 50 -8.08 -9.04 -11.23
CA SER A 50 -9.28 -9.42 -10.46
C SER A 50 -8.79 -10.03 -9.14
N SER A 51 -9.36 -9.59 -8.02
CA SER A 51 -8.96 -10.05 -6.69
C SER A 51 -10.16 -10.13 -5.76
N ASN A 52 -10.20 -11.17 -4.93
CA ASN A 52 -11.15 -11.24 -3.83
C ASN A 52 -10.66 -10.45 -2.61
N ALA A 53 -9.40 -10.05 -2.56
CA ALA A 53 -8.84 -9.24 -1.49
C ALA A 53 -9.24 -7.76 -1.60
N ALA A 54 -9.52 -7.16 -0.44
CA ALA A 54 -9.70 -5.74 -0.27
C ALA A 54 -8.62 -5.16 0.65
N PHE A 55 -8.37 -3.86 0.54
CA PHE A 55 -7.40 -3.15 1.36
C PHE A 55 -8.03 -1.95 2.04
N LEU A 56 -7.65 -1.75 3.31
CA LEU A 56 -7.91 -0.51 4.04
C LEU A 56 -6.58 0.15 4.38
N LEU A 57 -6.28 1.27 3.72
CA LEU A 57 -5.11 2.10 4.02
C LEU A 57 -5.48 3.13 5.10
N VAL A 58 -4.95 2.93 6.31
CA VAL A 58 -5.04 3.88 7.41
C VAL A 58 -3.78 4.73 7.40
N MET A 59 -3.87 5.92 6.81
CA MET A 59 -2.70 6.75 6.50
C MET A 59 -2.45 7.82 7.56
N TYR A 60 -1.19 8.03 7.93
CA TYR A 60 -0.84 9.22 8.73
C TYR A 60 -1.11 10.51 7.94
N ASP A 61 -1.37 11.62 8.64
CA ASP A 61 -1.92 12.87 8.04
C ASP A 61 -1.17 13.39 6.80
N ASP A 62 0.16 13.41 6.85
CA ASP A 62 1.00 13.90 5.76
C ASP A 62 1.44 12.81 4.77
N GLU A 63 1.17 11.55 5.07
CA GLU A 63 1.65 10.40 4.32
C GLU A 63 1.03 10.36 2.92
N VAL A 64 -0.27 10.66 2.82
CA VAL A 64 -0.99 10.72 1.54
C VAL A 64 -0.35 11.72 0.56
N LEU A 65 0.26 12.79 1.08
CA LEU A 65 0.87 13.84 0.27
C LEU A 65 2.28 13.50 -0.24
N LYS A 66 2.91 12.44 0.28
CA LYS A 66 4.30 12.09 -0.05
C LYS A 66 4.36 11.47 -1.46
N PRO A 67 5.19 12.01 -2.37
CA PRO A 67 5.37 11.42 -3.70
C PRO A 67 5.91 10.00 -3.68
N SER A 68 6.63 9.61 -2.62
CA SER A 68 7.18 8.27 -2.43
C SER A 68 6.20 7.29 -1.77
N ASN A 69 4.99 7.72 -1.42
CA ASN A 69 4.01 6.83 -0.81
C ASN A 69 3.60 5.74 -1.82
N THR A 70 3.81 4.49 -1.41
CA THR A 70 3.57 3.29 -2.24
C THR A 70 2.23 2.62 -1.95
N GLY A 71 1.48 3.07 -0.93
CA GLY A 71 0.10 2.65 -0.70
C GLY A 71 -0.80 2.89 -1.92
N ARG A 72 -0.53 3.94 -2.71
CA ARG A 72 -1.25 4.17 -3.98
C ARG A 72 -1.15 3.00 -4.96
N LEU A 73 -0.03 2.27 -4.96
CA LEU A 73 0.18 1.19 -5.93
C LEU A 73 -0.73 -0.01 -5.63
N ILE A 74 -1.12 -0.17 -4.36
CA ILE A 74 -2.18 -1.11 -3.96
C ILE A 74 -3.50 -0.63 -4.56
N ALA A 75 -3.85 0.64 -4.38
CA ALA A 75 -5.07 1.22 -4.93
C ALA A 75 -5.11 1.26 -6.47
N ASP A 76 -3.96 1.26 -7.15
CA ASP A 76 -3.89 1.13 -8.61
C ASP A 76 -4.44 -0.21 -9.08
N LEU A 77 -4.14 -1.30 -8.36
CA LEU A 77 -4.42 -2.67 -8.76
C LEU A 77 -5.68 -3.27 -8.12
N PHE A 78 -5.88 -3.06 -6.82
CA PHE A 78 -6.97 -3.68 -6.08
C PHE A 78 -8.20 -2.78 -6.09
N GLU A 79 -9.30 -3.30 -6.64
CA GLU A 79 -10.50 -2.49 -6.88
C GLU A 79 -11.08 -1.94 -5.58
N ASP A 80 -11.29 -2.83 -4.62
CA ASP A 80 -11.78 -2.56 -3.27
C ASP A 80 -10.64 -2.09 -2.35
N THR A 81 -10.06 -0.94 -2.70
CA THR A 81 -9.11 -0.24 -1.84
C THR A 81 -9.75 1.01 -1.25
N PHE A 82 -9.83 1.04 0.08
CA PHE A 82 -10.32 2.15 0.89
C PHE A 82 -9.14 2.89 1.53
N ALA A 83 -9.24 4.20 1.70
CA ALA A 83 -8.17 5.00 2.28
C ALA A 83 -8.74 6.09 3.19
N TYR A 84 -8.22 6.21 4.40
CA TYR A 84 -8.64 7.22 5.37
C TYR A 84 -7.45 7.79 6.14
N ILE A 85 -7.51 9.08 6.47
CA ILE A 85 -6.52 9.70 7.37
C ILE A 85 -6.79 9.24 8.80
N TRP A 86 -5.73 8.79 9.46
CA TRP A 86 -5.75 8.38 10.84
C TRP A 86 -5.93 9.57 11.78
N SER A 87 -6.84 9.42 12.74
CA SER A 87 -6.99 10.33 13.87
C SER A 87 -7.01 9.52 15.16
N ARG A 88 -6.20 9.96 16.13
CA ARG A 88 -6.14 9.33 17.46
C ARG A 88 -7.44 9.49 18.25
N THR A 89 -8.09 10.63 18.09
CA THR A 89 -9.22 11.06 18.94
C THR A 89 -10.55 11.00 18.22
N GLU A 90 -10.54 11.18 16.89
CA GLU A 90 -11.74 11.29 16.07
C GLU A 90 -11.61 10.37 14.85
N PRO A 91 -11.62 9.04 15.04
CA PRO A 91 -11.56 8.10 13.93
C PRO A 91 -12.70 8.35 12.95
N ASN A 92 -12.43 8.20 11.65
CA ASN A 92 -13.41 8.42 10.60
C ASN A 92 -14.59 7.43 10.74
N LEU A 93 -15.82 7.92 10.72
CA LEU A 93 -17.02 7.09 10.93
C LEU A 93 -17.23 6.08 9.80
N ALA A 94 -17.09 6.47 8.54
CA ALA A 94 -17.23 5.57 7.39
C ALA A 94 -16.16 4.47 7.39
N MET A 95 -14.96 4.76 7.90
CA MET A 95 -13.93 3.74 8.13
C MET A 95 -14.35 2.73 9.20
N LEU A 96 -14.97 3.18 10.30
CA LEU A 96 -15.46 2.28 11.34
C LEU A 96 -16.63 1.42 10.85
N GLU A 97 -17.55 2.00 10.07
CA GLU A 97 -18.65 1.27 9.43
C GLU A 97 -18.12 0.19 8.47
N LEU A 98 -17.11 0.51 7.66
CA LEU A 98 -16.44 -0.46 6.79
C LEU A 98 -15.85 -1.64 7.58
N LEU A 99 -15.27 -1.37 8.75
CA LEU A 99 -14.68 -2.41 9.61
C LEU A 99 -15.72 -3.34 10.26
N ASP A 100 -16.98 -2.88 10.34
CA ASP A 100 -18.10 -3.63 10.91
C ASP A 100 -19.02 -4.26 9.84
N ASP A 101 -18.78 -3.97 8.56
CA ASP A 101 -19.54 -4.54 7.45
C ASP A 101 -19.38 -6.07 7.39
N PRO A 102 -20.49 -6.83 7.40
CA PRO A 102 -20.45 -8.29 7.44
C PRO A 102 -19.79 -8.94 6.21
N GLN A 103 -19.67 -8.23 5.07
CA GLN A 103 -19.00 -8.78 3.88
C GLN A 103 -17.48 -8.93 4.09
N TRP A 104 -16.89 -8.18 5.03
CA TRP A 104 -15.46 -8.16 5.25
C TRP A 104 -15.03 -9.04 6.43
N GLN A 105 -13.84 -9.63 6.28
CA GLN A 105 -13.08 -10.26 7.35
C GLN A 105 -11.78 -9.46 7.54
N PRO A 106 -11.73 -8.51 8.49
CA PRO A 106 -10.58 -7.64 8.61
C PRO A 106 -9.37 -8.32 9.27
N TYR A 107 -8.18 -8.05 8.73
CA TYR A 107 -6.88 -8.46 9.28
C TYR A 107 -5.95 -7.26 9.39
N VAL A 108 -5.37 -7.05 10.57
CA VAL A 108 -4.39 -5.98 10.77
C VAL A 108 -3.02 -6.48 10.33
N VAL A 109 -2.42 -5.84 9.33
CA VAL A 109 -1.08 -6.20 8.86
C VAL A 109 -0.04 -5.48 9.73
N PHE A 110 0.57 -6.22 10.64
CA PHE A 110 1.56 -5.68 11.58
C PHE A 110 2.47 -6.80 12.14
N PRO A 111 3.73 -6.51 12.49
CA PRO A 111 4.61 -7.52 13.05
C PRO A 111 4.10 -8.12 14.35
N ALA A 112 4.21 -9.45 14.46
CA ALA A 112 3.73 -10.24 15.59
C ALA A 112 4.36 -9.84 16.93
N GLU A 113 5.60 -9.32 16.93
CA GLU A 113 6.29 -8.89 18.16
C GLU A 113 5.57 -7.76 18.92
N TYR A 114 4.66 -7.03 18.27
CA TYR A 114 3.85 -5.98 18.89
C TYR A 114 2.45 -6.46 19.32
N ALA A 115 2.11 -7.71 19.03
CA ALA A 115 0.81 -8.31 19.27
C ALA A 115 0.83 -9.25 20.47
N GLN A 116 -0.34 -9.48 21.06
CA GLN A 116 -0.52 -10.64 21.93
C GLN A 116 -0.53 -11.92 21.08
N PRO A 117 0.12 -13.03 21.50
CA PRO A 117 0.25 -14.24 20.69
C PRO A 117 -1.08 -14.77 20.15
N GLU A 118 -2.16 -14.66 20.92
CA GLU A 118 -3.49 -15.17 20.56
C GLU A 118 -4.14 -14.39 19.41
N ARG A 119 -3.65 -13.17 19.12
CA ARG A 119 -4.12 -12.36 18.00
C ARG A 119 -3.43 -12.68 16.69
N VAL A 120 -2.28 -13.37 16.72
CA VAL A 120 -1.48 -13.61 15.52
C VAL A 120 -2.09 -14.75 14.73
N ALA A 121 -2.58 -14.44 13.53
CA ALA A 121 -3.10 -15.44 12.61
C ALA A 121 -1.95 -16.06 11.80
N GLU A 122 -1.89 -17.39 11.76
CA GLU A 122 -0.88 -18.12 10.98
C GLU A 122 -1.20 -18.15 9.47
N LYS A 123 -2.49 -18.07 9.14
CA LYS A 123 -3.03 -18.12 7.78
C LYS A 123 -4.27 -17.22 7.66
N VAL A 124 -4.59 -16.86 6.42
CA VAL A 124 -5.80 -16.10 6.08
C VAL A 124 -6.95 -17.09 5.88
N GLU A 125 -7.76 -17.28 6.92
CA GLU A 125 -8.97 -18.12 6.86
C GLU A 125 -10.23 -17.25 6.81
N VAL A 126 -10.76 -17.08 5.61
CA VAL A 126 -11.94 -16.26 5.38
C VAL A 126 -13.18 -17.14 5.42
N GLY A 127 -14.23 -16.69 6.12
CA GLY A 127 -15.53 -17.37 6.12
C GLY A 127 -16.13 -17.46 4.72
N THR A 128 -17.02 -18.43 4.50
CA THR A 128 -17.59 -18.76 3.18
C THR A 128 -18.24 -17.58 2.45
N ASP A 129 -18.82 -16.64 3.19
CA ASP A 129 -19.58 -15.50 2.67
C ASP A 129 -18.85 -14.16 2.88
N LYS A 130 -17.53 -14.21 3.11
CA LYS A 130 -16.71 -13.04 3.39
C LYS A 130 -15.55 -12.92 2.43
N ARG A 131 -15.01 -11.70 2.36
CA ARG A 131 -13.77 -11.37 1.65
C ARG A 131 -12.76 -10.78 2.64
N PRO A 132 -11.45 -11.05 2.50
CA PRO A 132 -10.47 -10.50 3.42
C PRO A 132 -10.30 -9.00 3.19
N LEU A 133 -10.26 -8.23 4.28
CA LEU A 133 -9.92 -6.81 4.28
C LEU A 133 -8.60 -6.60 5.00
N PHE A 134 -7.53 -6.36 4.25
CA PHE A 134 -6.19 -6.16 4.80
C PHE A 134 -5.99 -4.70 5.21
N ILE A 135 -5.85 -4.48 6.52
CA ILE A 135 -5.66 -3.15 7.12
C ILE A 135 -4.17 -2.83 7.16
N MET A 136 -3.76 -1.85 6.35
CA MET A 136 -2.38 -1.37 6.25
C MET A 136 -2.24 -0.06 7.02
N LEU A 137 -1.32 -0.02 7.97
CA LEU A 137 -0.97 1.19 8.70
C LEU A 137 0.12 1.95 7.94
N ASP A 138 -0.29 2.94 7.15
CA ASP A 138 0.58 3.60 6.18
C ASP A 138 1.20 4.89 6.74
N GLY A 139 2.50 4.89 6.88
CA GLY A 139 3.29 5.96 7.49
C GLY A 139 4.72 5.51 7.72
N SER A 140 5.55 6.38 8.29
CA SER A 140 6.85 5.95 8.79
C SER A 140 6.68 4.88 9.87
N TRP A 141 7.73 4.07 10.13
CA TRP A 141 7.68 3.04 11.15
C TRP A 141 7.24 3.54 12.54
N ALA A 142 7.71 4.74 12.93
CA ALA A 142 7.31 5.35 14.21
C ALA A 142 5.83 5.75 14.22
N GLU A 143 5.30 6.23 13.10
CA GLU A 143 3.90 6.57 12.92
C GLU A 143 3.03 5.31 12.90
N ALA A 144 3.40 4.27 12.13
CA ALA A 144 2.68 3.00 12.09
C ALA A 144 2.58 2.34 13.48
N LYS A 145 3.67 2.28 14.25
CA LYS A 145 3.64 1.83 15.66
C LYS A 145 2.72 2.67 16.53
N LYS A 146 2.69 3.99 16.32
CA LYS A 146 1.79 4.89 17.05
C LYS A 146 0.34 4.64 16.67
N MET A 147 0.02 4.50 15.38
CA MET A 147 -1.31 4.18 14.87
C MET A 147 -1.79 2.86 15.46
N PHE A 148 -0.97 1.81 15.38
CA PHE A 148 -1.29 0.50 15.95
C PHE A 148 -1.64 0.60 17.45
N ARG A 149 -0.75 1.19 18.26
CA ARG A 149 -0.95 1.33 19.71
C ARG A 149 -2.12 2.24 20.10
N LYS A 150 -2.46 3.22 19.26
CA LYS A 150 -3.45 4.27 19.56
C LYS A 150 -4.76 4.11 18.79
N SER A 151 -5.01 2.92 18.22
CA SER A 151 -6.24 2.57 17.51
C SER A 151 -6.92 1.39 18.19
N PRO A 152 -7.53 1.57 19.38
CA PRO A 152 -8.14 0.47 20.14
C PRO A 152 -9.25 -0.24 19.37
N TYR A 153 -9.90 0.43 18.42
CA TYR A 153 -10.88 -0.17 17.51
C TYR A 153 -10.32 -1.30 16.64
N LEU A 154 -9.00 -1.37 16.46
CA LEU A 154 -8.31 -2.46 15.75
C LEU A 154 -8.00 -3.67 16.63
N ASN A 155 -8.18 -3.58 17.96
CA ASN A 155 -7.75 -4.63 18.89
C ASN A 155 -8.53 -5.93 18.77
N LYS A 156 -9.76 -5.87 18.23
CA LYS A 156 -10.63 -7.03 18.03
C LYS A 156 -10.25 -7.90 16.82
N PHE A 157 -9.40 -7.39 15.93
CA PHE A 157 -9.05 -8.08 14.70
C PHE A 157 -7.79 -8.94 14.83
N PRO A 158 -7.73 -10.07 14.10
CA PRO A 158 -6.52 -10.87 13.96
C PRO A 158 -5.41 -10.06 13.29
N ILE A 159 -4.16 -10.42 13.60
CA ILE A 159 -2.95 -9.79 13.08
C ILE A 159 -2.27 -10.74 12.12
N LEU A 160 -1.97 -10.26 10.91
CA LEU A 160 -1.12 -10.95 9.95
C LEU A 160 0.27 -10.34 10.00
N SER A 161 1.25 -11.18 10.36
CA SER A 161 2.65 -10.79 10.42
C SER A 161 3.42 -11.39 9.26
N ILE A 162 4.23 -10.58 8.61
CA ILE A 162 5.18 -11.01 7.60
C ILE A 162 6.54 -11.14 8.27
N SER A 163 7.00 -12.38 8.46
CA SER A 163 8.37 -12.63 8.89
C SER A 163 9.32 -12.48 7.69
N PRO A 164 10.45 -11.77 7.82
CA PRO A 164 11.47 -11.73 6.78
C PRO A 164 12.13 -13.10 6.54
N ASP A 165 12.04 -14.01 7.52
CA ASP A 165 12.72 -15.31 7.53
C ASP A 165 11.97 -16.41 6.77
N LYS A 166 10.69 -16.20 6.44
CA LYS A 166 9.98 -17.11 5.54
C LYS A 166 10.42 -16.78 4.12
N PRO A 167 11.01 -17.73 3.37
CA PRO A 167 11.35 -17.51 1.98
C PRO A 167 10.06 -17.35 1.20
N SER A 168 9.57 -16.12 1.05
CA SER A 168 8.65 -15.82 -0.04
C SER A 168 9.42 -16.00 -1.34
N ARG A 169 8.79 -16.54 -2.38
CA ARG A 169 9.42 -16.65 -3.71
C ARG A 169 9.90 -15.29 -4.26
N TYR A 170 9.44 -14.19 -3.65
CA TYR A 170 9.99 -12.85 -3.84
C TYR A 170 11.46 -12.80 -3.49
N LYS A 171 12.29 -12.68 -4.52
CA LYS A 171 13.70 -12.32 -4.39
C LYS A 171 13.78 -11.01 -3.62
N VAL A 172 14.21 -11.11 -2.36
CA VAL A 172 14.64 -9.97 -1.56
C VAL A 172 15.69 -9.24 -2.39
N ARG A 173 15.34 -8.03 -2.83
CA ARG A 173 16.30 -7.12 -3.45
C ARG A 173 17.36 -6.84 -2.41
N GLU A 174 18.60 -7.24 -2.70
CA GLU A 174 19.75 -6.84 -1.89
C GLU A 174 19.74 -5.31 -1.73
N ALA A 175 19.89 -4.87 -0.49
CA ALA A 175 19.95 -3.49 -0.02
C ALA A 175 18.63 -2.71 0.13
N SER A 176 17.91 -3.04 1.20
CA SER A 176 17.70 -2.04 2.25
C SER A 176 17.86 -2.75 3.60
N LYS A 177 18.52 -2.09 4.55
CA LYS A 177 18.79 -2.62 5.90
C LYS A 177 17.58 -3.40 6.42
N GLU A 178 17.82 -4.61 6.91
CA GLU A 178 16.88 -5.46 7.65
C GLU A 178 15.78 -4.60 8.30
N ASN A 179 14.53 -4.74 7.83
CA ASN A 179 13.29 -4.16 8.41
C ASN A 179 12.67 -2.85 7.83
N GLN A 180 12.89 -2.46 6.56
CA GLN A 180 12.14 -1.31 5.97
C GLN A 180 11.52 -1.61 4.61
N LEU A 181 10.58 -2.56 4.58
CA LEU A 181 9.71 -2.76 3.40
C LEU A 181 8.74 -1.59 3.25
N GLY A 182 8.49 -1.16 2.01
CA GLY A 182 7.41 -0.23 1.70
C GLY A 182 6.03 -0.89 1.80
N THR A 183 4.98 -0.06 1.93
CA THR A 183 3.58 -0.52 2.08
C THR A 183 3.14 -1.47 0.95
N ALA A 184 3.53 -1.20 -0.30
CA ALA A 184 3.23 -2.08 -1.44
C ALA A 184 3.97 -3.43 -1.38
N GLU A 185 5.23 -3.45 -0.93
CA GLU A 185 6.01 -4.70 -0.79
C GLU A 185 5.41 -5.59 0.30
N VAL A 186 4.97 -4.99 1.42
CA VAL A 186 4.25 -5.70 2.48
C VAL A 186 2.93 -6.25 1.93
N ALA A 187 2.18 -5.46 1.17
CA ALA A 187 0.92 -5.93 0.58
C ALA A 187 1.13 -7.09 -0.40
N ALA A 188 2.15 -7.07 -1.26
CA ALA A 188 2.44 -8.18 -2.18
C ALA A 188 2.65 -9.50 -1.42
N ARG A 189 3.39 -9.45 -0.31
CA ARG A 189 3.60 -10.63 0.55
C ARG A 189 2.33 -11.12 1.25
N ILE A 190 1.42 -10.22 1.63
CA ILE A 190 0.11 -10.62 2.18
C ILE A 190 -0.75 -11.30 1.12
N ILE A 191 -0.74 -10.81 -0.11
CA ILE A 191 -1.49 -11.39 -1.22
C ILE A 191 -0.94 -12.76 -1.62
N ASP A 192 0.38 -12.93 -1.57
CA ASP A 192 1.04 -14.23 -1.72
C ASP A 192 0.59 -15.21 -0.61
N LEU A 193 0.61 -14.77 0.65
CA LEU A 193 0.15 -15.55 1.80
C LEU A 193 -1.35 -15.92 1.70
N TYR A 194 -2.17 -15.04 1.13
CA TYR A 194 -3.59 -15.29 0.88
C TYR A 194 -3.82 -16.33 -0.23
N GLY A 195 -2.84 -16.54 -1.12
CA GLY A 195 -2.90 -17.52 -2.20
C GLY A 195 -3.14 -16.92 -3.59
N GLU A 196 -3.16 -15.59 -3.72
CA GLU A 196 -3.29 -14.91 -5.02
C GLU A 196 -1.91 -14.59 -5.62
N GLN A 197 -1.08 -15.61 -5.86
CA GLN A 197 0.31 -15.47 -6.32
C GLN A 197 0.47 -14.53 -7.53
N ARG A 198 -0.37 -14.66 -8.56
CA ARG A 198 -0.30 -13.81 -9.77
C ARG A 198 -0.53 -12.33 -9.44
N ASN A 199 -1.46 -12.02 -8.55
CA ASN A 199 -1.76 -10.64 -8.15
C ASN A 199 -0.63 -10.06 -7.30
N ALA A 200 -0.02 -10.88 -6.43
CA ALA A 200 1.17 -10.50 -5.69
C ALA A 200 2.32 -10.14 -6.65
N ASP A 201 2.55 -10.96 -7.69
CA ASP A 201 3.65 -10.77 -8.63
C ASP A 201 3.46 -9.49 -9.45
N VAL A 202 2.21 -9.24 -9.88
CA VAL A 202 1.86 -8.00 -10.57
C VAL A 202 2.06 -6.78 -9.67
N LEU A 203 1.71 -6.85 -8.38
CA LEU A 203 1.94 -5.74 -7.44
C LEU A 203 3.42 -5.45 -7.20
N ASP A 204 4.25 -6.48 -7.09
CA ASP A 204 5.70 -6.33 -6.93
C ASP A 204 6.35 -5.75 -8.19
N LEU A 205 6.03 -6.29 -9.37
CA LEU A 205 6.48 -5.73 -10.64
C LEU A 205 5.97 -4.31 -10.86
N TRP A 206 4.77 -3.98 -10.39
CA TRP A 206 4.24 -2.61 -10.45
C TRP A 206 5.00 -1.66 -9.51
N PHE A 207 5.37 -2.12 -8.32
CA PHE A 207 6.27 -1.41 -7.43
C PHE A 207 7.65 -1.17 -8.06
N ASP A 208 8.15 -2.13 -8.83
CA ASP A 208 9.43 -2.01 -9.54
C ASP A 208 9.41 -0.90 -10.58
N VAL A 209 8.34 -0.86 -11.38
CA VAL A 209 8.08 0.21 -12.34
C VAL A 209 8.09 1.56 -11.62
N PHE A 210 7.31 1.70 -10.56
CA PHE A 210 7.23 2.95 -9.80
C PHE A 210 8.60 3.35 -9.24
N ARG A 211 9.32 2.43 -8.61
CA ARG A 211 10.63 2.68 -7.99
C ARG A 211 11.68 3.09 -9.02
N GLU A 212 11.77 2.39 -10.15
CA GLU A 212 12.71 2.70 -11.24
C GLU A 212 12.45 4.11 -11.78
N ASN A 213 11.20 4.45 -12.08
CA ASN A 213 10.82 5.75 -12.58
C ASN A 213 11.04 6.86 -11.53
N TYR A 214 10.73 6.59 -10.26
CA TYR A 214 10.94 7.54 -9.17
C TYR A 214 12.44 7.85 -8.96
N LEU A 215 13.29 6.81 -8.92
CA LEU A 215 14.74 6.97 -8.76
C LEU A 215 15.36 7.62 -9.99
N THR A 216 14.94 7.26 -11.19
CA THR A 216 15.38 7.89 -12.45
C THR A 216 15.10 9.40 -12.43
N GLY A 217 13.88 9.79 -12.08
CA GLY A 217 13.52 11.21 -11.96
C GLY A 217 14.21 11.94 -10.81
N LYS A 218 14.50 11.24 -9.70
CA LYS A 218 15.24 11.81 -8.56
C LYS A 218 16.72 12.03 -8.89
N MET A 219 17.34 11.12 -9.64
CA MET A 219 18.75 11.17 -10.02
C MET A 219 18.99 11.91 -11.35
N ASN A 220 17.92 12.39 -12.02
CA ASN A 220 17.95 12.98 -13.37
C ASN A 220 18.68 12.08 -14.38
N ARG A 221 18.32 10.80 -14.39
CA ARG A 221 18.85 9.79 -15.32
C ARG A 221 17.86 9.51 -16.45
N VAL A 222 18.30 8.73 -17.43
CA VAL A 222 17.43 8.14 -18.46
C VAL A 222 16.99 6.75 -17.98
N LEU A 223 15.77 6.36 -18.34
CA LEU A 223 15.30 4.99 -18.10
C LEU A 223 16.17 3.99 -18.88
N PRO A 224 16.48 2.82 -18.31
CA PRO A 224 17.18 1.78 -19.04
C PRO A 224 16.29 1.18 -20.16
N ASP A 225 16.92 0.66 -21.22
CA ASP A 225 16.20 -0.01 -22.32
C ASP A 225 15.45 -1.27 -21.84
N ASP A 226 16.03 -2.00 -20.88
CA ASP A 226 15.41 -3.14 -20.21
C ASP A 226 14.73 -2.69 -18.90
N SER A 227 13.74 -1.81 -19.06
CA SER A 227 13.00 -1.22 -17.93
C SER A 227 12.15 -2.24 -17.18
N ALA A 228 11.86 -1.94 -15.91
CA ALA A 228 10.90 -2.69 -15.10
C ALA A 228 9.51 -2.75 -15.76
N LEU A 229 9.15 -1.75 -16.56
CA LEU A 229 7.88 -1.72 -17.29
C LEU A 229 7.82 -2.81 -18.37
N LYS A 230 8.94 -3.07 -19.04
CA LYS A 230 9.04 -4.14 -20.03
C LYS A 230 8.87 -5.51 -19.38
N LEU A 231 9.48 -5.73 -18.21
CA LEU A 231 9.32 -6.97 -17.43
C LEU A 231 7.87 -7.17 -17.00
N LEU A 232 7.21 -6.13 -16.49
CA LEU A 232 5.79 -6.18 -16.13
C LEU A 232 4.91 -6.56 -17.33
N LYS A 233 5.13 -5.92 -18.48
CA LYS A 233 4.38 -6.22 -19.71
C LYS A 233 4.57 -7.66 -20.18
N GLN A 234 5.80 -8.16 -20.12
CA GLN A 234 6.10 -9.56 -20.45
C GLN A 234 5.40 -10.53 -19.50
N TYR A 235 5.39 -10.25 -18.20
CA TYR A 235 4.70 -11.08 -17.21
C TYR A 235 3.18 -11.08 -17.41
N ILE A 236 2.57 -9.92 -17.67
CA ILE A 236 1.12 -9.83 -17.91
C ILE A 236 0.70 -10.57 -19.18
N ALA A 237 1.55 -10.55 -20.21
CA ALA A 237 1.30 -11.23 -21.49
C ALA A 237 1.47 -12.76 -21.41
N ALA A 238 2.05 -13.28 -20.33
CA ALA A 238 2.22 -14.71 -20.07
C ALA A 238 1.02 -15.33 -19.33
#